data_AF-A0A0L8IE82-F1
#
_entry.id   AF-A0A0L8IE82-F1
#
_cell.length_a   1.000
_cell.length_b   1.000
_cell.length_c   1.000
_cell.angle_alpha   90.00
_cell.angle_beta   90.00
_cell.angle_gamma   90.00
#
_symmetry.space_group_name_H-M   'P 1'
#
loop_
_entity.id
_entity.type
_entity.pdbx_description
1 polymer ?
#
loop_
_entity_poly.entity_id
_entity_poly.type
_entity_poly.pdbx_seq_one_letter_code
_entity_poly.pdbx_strand_id
1 'polypeptide(L)'
;QVLNFVRVAVQSRKVNLMSVDLPAGRTSVFKLPIDPSLKSITISVSGNQPKIYLKNPNGERPNEQTGLKELLNLRNIQIHSVEDPKAGMWSLKISSSSPHTIRLTGLSPIGFTAGFSRKSVSDFSETDFRPVEGIPTNLYIKVSNLTAPGQLEKIEFLNLKGTPIGNYAPYQNSTNKDVYQVDNIEPPTGYFYIQ
;
A
#
# COMPACT_ATOMS: atom_id res chain seq x y z
N GLN A 1 -11.45 16.30 -23.26
CA GLN A 1 -11.50 15.13 -22.33
C GLN A 1 -10.23 14.27 -22.39
N VAL A 2 -9.64 13.99 -23.57
CA VAL A 2 -8.40 13.19 -23.70
C VAL A 2 -7.19 13.77 -22.94
N LEU A 3 -7.04 15.10 -22.89
CA LEU A 3 -5.92 15.77 -22.21
C LEU A 3 -5.87 15.55 -20.68
N ASN A 4 -7.02 15.43 -20.00
CA ASN A 4 -7.04 15.14 -18.57
C ASN A 4 -6.65 13.69 -18.28
N PHE A 5 -7.06 12.75 -19.14
CA PHE A 5 -6.70 11.34 -19.02
C PHE A 5 -5.18 11.14 -19.14
N VAL A 6 -4.54 11.77 -20.14
CA VAL A 6 -3.09 11.69 -20.32
C VAL A 6 -2.33 12.30 -19.13
N ARG A 7 -2.79 13.45 -18.60
CA ARG A 7 -2.15 14.08 -17.43
C ARG A 7 -2.20 13.17 -16.20
N VAL A 8 -3.36 12.58 -15.91
CA VAL A 8 -3.56 11.71 -14.74
C VAL A 8 -2.75 10.42 -14.87
N ALA A 9 -2.67 9.81 -16.05
CA ALA A 9 -1.89 8.59 -16.27
C ALA A 9 -0.38 8.82 -16.10
N VAL A 10 0.13 9.97 -16.54
CA VAL A 10 1.56 10.33 -16.42
C VAL A 10 1.96 10.70 -14.98
N GLN A 11 1.02 11.23 -14.18
CA GLN A 11 1.28 11.63 -12.79
C GLN A 11 0.99 10.54 -11.76
N SER A 12 0.31 9.45 -12.14
CA SER A 12 -0.04 8.38 -11.20
C SER A 12 1.17 7.53 -10.86
N ARG A 13 1.36 7.27 -9.57
CA ARG A 13 2.44 6.44 -9.03
C ARG A 13 1.88 5.07 -8.62
N LYS A 14 2.72 4.05 -8.79
CA LYS A 14 2.46 2.73 -8.21
C LYS A 14 2.70 2.79 -6.70
N VAL A 15 1.66 2.57 -5.92
CA VAL A 15 1.70 2.55 -4.45
C VAL A 15 1.53 1.11 -3.93
N ASN A 16 2.22 0.76 -2.85
CA ASN A 16 2.02 -0.52 -2.19
C ASN A 16 0.82 -0.40 -1.25
N LEU A 17 -0.15 -1.30 -1.36
CA LEU A 17 -1.34 -1.33 -0.50
C LEU A 17 -1.32 -2.52 0.47
N MET A 18 -0.62 -3.61 0.11
CA MET A 18 -0.44 -4.77 0.97
C MET A 18 0.71 -5.64 0.45
N SER A 19 1.58 -6.10 1.34
CA SER A 19 2.63 -7.08 1.02
C SER A 19 2.71 -8.12 2.12
N VAL A 20 2.46 -9.39 1.76
CA VAL A 20 2.34 -10.50 2.72
C VAL A 20 3.04 -11.74 2.19
N ASP A 21 3.89 -12.35 3.01
CA ASP A 21 4.59 -13.59 2.76
C ASP A 21 4.13 -14.67 3.75
N LEU A 22 3.63 -15.78 3.21
CA LEU A 22 3.04 -16.87 4.00
C LEU A 22 3.90 -18.13 3.85
N PRO A 23 4.46 -18.67 4.95
CA PRO A 23 5.44 -19.77 4.90
C PRO A 23 4.80 -21.15 4.67
N ALA A 24 3.49 -21.22 4.49
CA ALA A 24 2.77 -22.48 4.32
C ALA A 24 1.50 -22.26 3.49
N GLY A 25 1.04 -23.34 2.85
CA GLY A 25 -0.25 -23.36 2.17
C GLY A 25 -1.38 -23.07 3.14
N ARG A 26 -2.19 -22.06 2.83
CA ARG A 26 -3.35 -21.65 3.64
C ARG A 26 -4.32 -20.82 2.83
N THR A 27 -5.50 -20.61 3.41
CA THR A 27 -6.46 -19.61 2.95
C THR A 27 -6.44 -18.43 3.91
N SER A 28 -6.33 -17.22 3.37
CA SER A 28 -6.31 -15.97 4.12
C SER A 28 -7.38 -15.02 3.60
N VAL A 29 -7.99 -14.24 4.50
CA VAL A 29 -8.98 -13.22 4.16
C VAL A 29 -8.48 -11.87 4.68
N PHE A 30 -8.47 -10.88 3.80
CA PHE A 30 -8.03 -9.52 4.09
C PHE A 30 -9.17 -8.54 3.84
N LYS A 31 -9.23 -7.50 4.68
CA LYS A 31 -10.10 -6.34 4.49
C LYS A 31 -9.26 -5.21 3.94
N LEU A 32 -9.65 -4.66 2.80
CA LEU A 32 -8.86 -3.68 2.06
C LEU A 32 -9.66 -2.37 1.94
N PRO A 33 -9.27 -1.30 2.63
CA PRO A 33 -9.82 0.02 2.35
C PRO A 33 -9.31 0.49 0.98
N ILE A 34 -10.21 0.65 0.03
CA ILE A 34 -9.91 1.23 -1.29
C ILE A 34 -10.34 2.69 -1.29
N ASP A 35 -9.37 3.56 -1.47
CA ASP A 35 -9.56 5.01 -1.53
C ASP A 35 -10.10 5.46 -2.91
N PRO A 36 -10.99 6.47 -2.98
CA PRO A 36 -11.51 6.99 -4.26
C PRO A 36 -10.45 7.51 -5.23
N SER A 37 -9.26 7.87 -4.76
CA SER A 37 -8.16 8.34 -5.61
C SER A 37 -7.53 7.24 -6.45
N LEU A 38 -7.67 5.96 -6.06
CA LEU A 38 -7.08 4.83 -6.77
C LEU A 38 -7.71 4.66 -8.15
N LYS A 39 -6.87 4.69 -9.18
CA LYS A 39 -7.25 4.45 -10.58
C LYS A 39 -7.34 2.98 -10.90
N SER A 40 -6.49 2.18 -10.27
CA SER A 40 -6.59 0.73 -10.35
C SER A 40 -5.93 0.08 -9.15
N ILE A 41 -6.28 -1.18 -8.93
CA ILE A 41 -5.57 -2.07 -8.02
C ILE A 41 -5.12 -3.31 -8.77
N THR A 42 -3.95 -3.82 -8.44
CA THR A 42 -3.40 -5.05 -8.99
C THR A 42 -3.03 -5.98 -7.84
N ILE A 43 -3.59 -7.18 -7.87
CA ILE A 43 -3.31 -8.27 -6.92
C ILE A 43 -2.46 -9.29 -7.65
N SER A 44 -1.27 -9.55 -7.13
CA SER A 44 -0.39 -10.63 -7.57
C SER A 44 -0.22 -11.65 -6.45
N VAL A 45 -0.44 -12.92 -6.79
CA VAL A 45 -0.24 -14.05 -5.87
C VAL A 45 0.68 -15.05 -6.55
N SER A 46 1.84 -15.30 -5.95
CA SER A 46 2.77 -16.35 -6.34
C SER A 46 2.70 -17.49 -5.32
N GLY A 47 2.53 -18.73 -5.79
CA GLY A 47 2.38 -19.93 -4.97
C GLY A 47 1.77 -21.05 -5.78
N ASN A 48 1.79 -22.30 -5.33
CA ASN A 48 1.21 -23.42 -6.07
C ASN A 48 -0.32 -23.33 -6.10
N GLN A 49 -0.89 -23.40 -7.31
CA GLN A 49 -2.32 -23.32 -7.60
C GLN A 49 -3.03 -22.21 -6.80
N PRO A 50 -2.58 -20.95 -6.94
CA PRO A 50 -3.18 -19.86 -6.19
C PRO A 50 -4.60 -19.61 -6.69
N LYS A 51 -5.47 -19.11 -5.81
CA LYS A 51 -6.82 -18.65 -6.16
C LYS A 51 -7.09 -17.30 -5.52
N ILE A 52 -7.56 -16.35 -6.33
CA ILE A 52 -7.94 -15.00 -5.91
C ILE A 52 -9.47 -14.87 -5.97
N TYR A 53 -10.09 -14.55 -4.84
CA TYR A 53 -11.51 -14.23 -4.73
C TYR A 53 -11.68 -12.84 -4.15
N LEU A 54 -12.32 -11.95 -4.90
CA LEU A 54 -12.49 -10.55 -4.54
C LEU A 54 -13.98 -10.23 -4.41
N LYS A 55 -14.33 -9.44 -3.39
CA LYS A 55 -15.66 -8.84 -3.24
C LYS A 55 -15.53 -7.34 -3.04
N ASN A 56 -16.34 -6.59 -3.77
CA ASN A 56 -16.46 -5.15 -3.65
C ASN A 56 -17.17 -4.78 -2.32
N PRO A 57 -17.31 -3.48 -2.00
CA PRO A 57 -17.96 -3.03 -0.77
C PRO A 57 -19.44 -3.42 -0.64
N ASN A 58 -20.12 -3.71 -1.75
CA ASN A 58 -21.49 -4.23 -1.77
C ASN A 58 -21.56 -5.75 -1.53
N GLY A 59 -20.42 -6.44 -1.45
CA GLY A 59 -20.33 -7.89 -1.36
C GLY A 59 -20.39 -8.63 -2.70
N GLU A 60 -20.41 -7.90 -3.82
CA GLU A 60 -20.48 -8.45 -5.17
C GLU A 60 -19.07 -8.80 -5.69
N ARG A 61 -18.98 -9.85 -6.51
CA ARG A 61 -17.73 -10.18 -7.19
C ARG A 61 -17.56 -9.28 -8.42
N PRO A 62 -16.42 -8.58 -8.57
CA PRO A 62 -16.17 -7.83 -9.79
C PRO A 62 -16.02 -8.78 -10.99
N ASN A 63 -16.28 -8.24 -12.17
CA ASN A 63 -16.26 -8.88 -13.47
C ASN A 63 -15.71 -7.89 -14.51
N GLU A 64 -15.61 -8.31 -15.77
CA GLU A 64 -15.05 -7.47 -16.83
C GLU A 64 -15.82 -6.15 -17.01
N GLN A 65 -17.16 -6.18 -16.88
CA GLN A 65 -18.01 -4.99 -16.96
C GLN A 65 -17.78 -4.00 -15.81
N THR A 66 -17.25 -4.48 -14.67
CA THR A 66 -16.90 -3.68 -13.49
C THR A 66 -15.39 -3.53 -13.33
N GLY A 67 -14.63 -3.71 -14.42
CA GLY A 67 -13.20 -3.37 -14.50
C GLY A 67 -12.23 -4.48 -14.12
N LEU A 68 -12.70 -5.69 -13.78
CA LEU A 68 -11.81 -6.83 -13.51
C LEU A 68 -11.10 -7.28 -14.79
N LYS A 69 -9.77 -7.40 -14.72
CA LYS A 69 -8.92 -7.95 -15.77
C LYS A 69 -8.06 -9.07 -15.20
N GLU A 70 -8.07 -10.22 -15.84
CA GLU A 70 -7.09 -11.29 -15.59
C GLU A 70 -5.84 -11.00 -16.42
N LEU A 71 -4.76 -10.58 -15.78
CA LEU A 71 -3.50 -10.24 -16.46
C LEU A 71 -2.60 -11.45 -16.66
N LEU A 72 -2.62 -12.38 -15.69
CA LEU A 72 -1.84 -13.61 -15.74
C LEU A 72 -2.52 -14.69 -14.91
N ASN A 73 -2.59 -15.91 -15.44
CA ASN A 73 -3.16 -17.06 -14.75
C ASN A 73 -2.40 -18.33 -15.13
N LEU A 74 -1.34 -18.60 -14.39
CA LEU A 74 -0.50 -19.78 -14.52
C LEU A 74 -0.60 -20.62 -13.26
N ARG A 75 -0.11 -21.86 -13.35
CA ARG A 75 -0.16 -22.82 -12.23
C ARG A 75 0.43 -22.29 -10.93
N ASN A 76 1.47 -21.46 -11.00
CA ASN A 76 2.22 -20.95 -9.85
C ASN A 76 2.06 -19.44 -9.60
N ILE A 77 1.27 -18.74 -10.43
CA ILE A 77 1.08 -17.30 -10.32
C ILE A 77 -0.26 -16.85 -10.89
N GLN A 78 -0.97 -16.02 -10.14
CA GLN A 78 -2.17 -15.31 -10.62
C GLN A 78 -2.00 -13.82 -10.41
N ILE A 79 -2.39 -13.03 -11.42
CA ILE A 79 -2.38 -11.57 -11.38
C ILE A 79 -3.72 -11.05 -11.90
N HIS A 80 -4.48 -10.40 -11.03
CA HIS A 80 -5.73 -9.73 -11.39
C HIS A 80 -5.58 -8.22 -11.20
N SER A 81 -6.19 -7.44 -12.07
CA SER A 81 -6.34 -5.99 -11.91
C SER A 81 -7.81 -5.60 -11.85
N VAL A 82 -8.15 -4.54 -11.12
CA VAL A 82 -9.46 -3.90 -11.17
C VAL A 82 -9.23 -2.43 -11.49
N GLU A 83 -9.71 -2.00 -12.66
CA GLU A 83 -9.74 -0.59 -13.05
C GLU A 83 -10.91 0.13 -12.38
N ASP A 84 -10.71 1.42 -12.06
CA ASP A 84 -11.69 2.30 -11.42
C ASP A 84 -12.46 1.62 -10.27
N PRO A 85 -11.75 1.03 -9.29
CA PRO A 85 -12.39 0.24 -8.24
C PRO A 85 -13.31 1.11 -7.38
N LYS A 86 -14.50 0.60 -7.07
CA LYS A 86 -15.43 1.25 -6.15
C LYS A 86 -14.75 1.54 -4.80
N ALA A 87 -14.81 2.78 -4.33
CA ALA A 87 -14.28 3.12 -3.01
C ALA A 87 -15.00 2.41 -1.87
N GLY A 88 -14.27 2.08 -0.80
CA GLY A 88 -14.81 1.45 0.41
C GLY A 88 -14.07 0.18 0.82
N MET A 89 -14.68 -0.61 1.70
CA MET A 89 -14.06 -1.81 2.26
C MET A 89 -14.27 -3.04 1.37
N TRP A 90 -13.21 -3.47 0.71
CA TRP A 90 -13.20 -4.71 -0.08
C TRP A 90 -12.83 -5.91 0.77
N SER A 91 -13.23 -7.10 0.31
CA SER A 91 -12.82 -8.37 0.90
C SER A 91 -12.01 -9.17 -0.11
N LEU A 92 -10.74 -9.44 0.22
CA LEU A 92 -9.84 -10.25 -0.59
C LEU A 92 -9.61 -11.60 0.10
N LYS A 93 -10.06 -12.69 -0.51
CA LYS A 93 -9.78 -14.05 -0.06
C LYS A 93 -8.80 -14.69 -1.03
N ILE A 94 -7.67 -15.15 -0.49
CA ILE A 94 -6.61 -15.82 -1.26
C ILE A 94 -6.37 -17.20 -0.67
N SER A 95 -6.12 -18.19 -1.53
CA SER A 95 -5.68 -19.51 -1.12
C SER A 95 -4.55 -20.02 -2.00
N SER A 96 -3.59 -20.73 -1.43
CA SER A 96 -2.59 -21.52 -2.16
C SER A 96 -2.23 -22.77 -1.36
N SER A 97 -1.83 -23.85 -2.05
CA SER A 97 -1.44 -25.12 -1.43
C SER A 97 0.02 -25.15 -0.94
N SER A 98 0.82 -24.13 -1.25
CA SER A 98 2.23 -24.03 -0.85
C SER A 98 2.51 -22.70 -0.12
N PRO A 99 3.74 -22.49 0.37
CA PRO A 99 4.19 -21.13 0.70
C PRO A 99 3.90 -20.20 -0.49
N HIS A 100 3.44 -18.99 -0.18
CA HIS A 100 2.98 -18.06 -1.20
C HIS A 100 3.16 -16.61 -0.77
N THR A 101 3.33 -15.74 -1.75
CA THR A 101 3.50 -14.30 -1.55
C THR A 101 2.36 -13.55 -2.21
N ILE A 102 1.83 -12.57 -1.51
CA ILE A 102 0.74 -11.71 -1.95
C ILE A 102 1.29 -10.29 -2.05
N ARG A 103 1.08 -9.65 -3.20
CA ARG A 103 1.40 -8.25 -3.43
C ARG A 103 0.16 -7.55 -3.97
N LEU A 104 -0.31 -6.53 -3.27
CA LEU A 104 -1.38 -5.65 -3.72
C LEU A 104 -0.78 -4.27 -3.94
N THR A 105 -0.92 -3.76 -5.15
CA THR A 105 -0.49 -2.40 -5.48
C THR A 105 -1.63 -1.60 -6.07
N GLY A 106 -1.62 -0.30 -5.83
CA GLY A 106 -2.54 0.65 -6.43
C GLY A 106 -1.84 1.53 -7.45
N LEU A 107 -2.59 2.04 -8.42
CA LEU A 107 -2.19 3.19 -9.21
C LEU A 107 -2.89 4.42 -8.61
N SER A 108 -2.13 5.33 -7.99
CA SER A 108 -2.68 6.50 -7.30
C SER A 108 -2.02 7.79 -7.79
N PRO A 109 -2.76 8.88 -7.97
CA PRO A 109 -2.14 10.20 -8.12
C PRO A 109 -1.43 10.65 -6.83
N ILE A 110 -1.82 10.11 -5.68
CA ILE A 110 -1.23 10.39 -4.37
C ILE A 110 -0.02 9.48 -4.16
N GLY A 111 1.11 10.08 -3.78
CA GLY A 111 2.35 9.36 -3.50
C GLY A 111 2.81 9.55 -2.06
N PHE A 112 3.41 8.52 -1.48
CA PHE A 112 4.00 8.55 -0.15
C PHE A 112 5.46 8.11 -0.24
N THR A 113 6.37 8.88 0.36
CA THR A 113 7.78 8.53 0.48
C THR A 113 8.17 8.63 1.94
N ALA A 114 8.69 7.55 2.50
CA ALA A 114 9.21 7.53 3.86
C ALA A 114 10.69 7.88 3.89
N GLY A 115 11.08 8.62 4.91
CA GLY A 115 12.47 8.98 5.21
C GLY A 115 12.69 8.93 6.72
N PHE A 116 13.90 8.56 7.13
CA PHE A 116 14.29 8.43 8.52
C PHE A 116 15.46 9.36 8.82
N SER A 117 15.46 10.00 10.00
CA SER A 117 16.65 10.73 10.46
C SER A 117 16.75 10.71 11.98
N ARG A 118 17.98 10.51 12.48
CA ARG A 118 18.29 10.55 13.92
C ARG A 118 18.28 11.97 14.49
N LYS A 119 18.30 12.98 13.62
CA LYS A 119 18.22 14.40 13.99
C LYS A 119 16.99 15.00 13.33
N SER A 120 16.50 16.10 13.88
CA SER A 120 15.48 16.88 13.17
C SER A 120 16.09 17.50 11.92
N VAL A 121 15.46 17.27 10.77
CA VAL A 121 15.88 17.83 9.48
C VAL A 121 14.83 18.80 8.95
N SER A 122 15.28 19.86 8.27
CA SER A 122 14.40 20.82 7.60
C SER A 122 14.08 20.41 6.16
N ASP A 123 15.01 19.73 5.49
CA ASP A 123 14.81 19.20 4.14
C ASP A 123 14.64 17.67 4.20
N PHE A 124 13.61 17.18 3.52
CA PHE A 124 13.36 15.75 3.35
C PHE A 124 14.51 15.04 2.63
N SER A 125 15.28 15.75 1.80
CA SER A 125 16.45 15.19 1.10
C SER A 125 17.57 14.72 2.04
N GLU A 126 17.59 15.20 3.28
CA GLU A 126 18.56 14.82 4.32
C GLU A 126 18.16 13.53 5.06
N THR A 127 17.05 12.89 4.67
CA THR A 127 16.58 11.65 5.28
C THR A 127 17.19 10.41 4.62
N ASP A 128 17.37 9.37 5.42
CA ASP A 128 17.78 8.04 4.98
C ASP A 128 16.55 7.19 4.60
N PHE A 129 16.71 6.26 3.66
CA PHE A 129 15.63 5.35 3.26
C PHE A 129 15.31 4.28 4.31
N ARG A 130 16.25 3.99 5.20
CA ARG A 130 16.13 2.95 6.23
C ARG A 130 16.67 3.48 7.56
N PRO A 131 15.99 3.18 8.67
CA PRO A 131 16.51 3.49 9.99
C PRO A 131 17.59 2.49 10.40
N VAL A 132 18.38 2.85 11.42
CA VAL A 132 19.29 1.92 12.07
C VAL A 132 18.52 1.13 13.13
N GLU A 133 18.63 -0.19 13.10
CA GLU A 133 17.95 -1.08 14.02
C GLU A 133 18.29 -0.76 15.49
N GLY A 134 17.26 -0.69 16.34
CA GLY A 134 17.39 -0.43 17.77
C GLY A 134 17.81 0.99 18.16
N ILE A 135 17.98 1.91 17.19
CA ILE A 135 18.30 3.31 17.48
C ILE A 135 17.05 4.16 17.22
N PRO A 136 16.51 4.85 18.24
CA PRO A 136 15.39 5.74 18.05
C PRO A 136 15.67 6.82 17.00
N THR A 137 14.66 7.12 16.18
CA THR A 137 14.81 7.99 15.02
C THR A 137 13.50 8.74 14.75
N ASN A 138 13.56 9.86 14.03
CA ASN A 138 12.37 10.51 13.52
C ASN A 138 11.98 9.87 12.18
N LEU A 139 10.67 9.73 11.96
CA LEU A 139 10.07 9.30 10.71
C LEU A 139 9.44 10.50 10.01
N TYR A 140 9.71 10.63 8.72
CA TYR A 140 9.13 11.63 7.84
C TYR A 140 8.39 10.94 6.71
N ILE A 141 7.16 11.35 6.44
CA ILE A 141 6.38 10.93 5.28
C ILE A 141 6.16 12.15 4.39
N LYS A 142 6.82 12.18 3.25
CA LYS A 142 6.53 13.14 2.19
C LYS A 142 5.36 12.65 1.37
N VAL A 143 4.30 13.44 1.34
CA VAL A 143 3.08 13.20 0.59
C VAL A 143 3.08 14.05 -0.67
N SER A 144 2.70 13.48 -1.80
CA SER A 144 2.57 14.19 -3.08
C SER A 144 1.13 14.14 -3.56
N ASN A 145 0.61 15.26 -4.08
CA ASN A 145 -0.73 15.39 -4.67
C ASN A 145 -1.90 15.05 -3.72
N LEU A 146 -1.68 15.08 -2.41
CA LEU A 146 -2.78 15.04 -1.44
C LEU A 146 -3.37 16.44 -1.32
N THR A 147 -4.60 16.62 -1.79
CA THR A 147 -5.30 17.91 -1.76
C THR A 147 -6.25 17.99 -0.57
N ALA A 148 -6.45 19.20 -0.04
CA ALA A 148 -7.46 19.44 1.00
C ALA A 148 -8.85 18.92 0.58
N PRO A 149 -9.64 18.31 1.50
CA PRO A 149 -9.40 18.21 2.94
C PRO A 149 -8.56 16.99 3.38
N GLY A 150 -7.92 16.25 2.46
CA GLY A 150 -7.18 15.02 2.78
C GLY A 150 -6.03 15.23 3.76
N GLN A 151 -5.89 14.32 4.72
CA GLN A 151 -4.84 14.33 5.74
C GLN A 151 -4.26 12.92 5.94
N LEU A 152 -2.98 12.85 6.29
CA LEU A 152 -2.37 11.60 6.74
C LEU A 152 -2.64 11.43 8.23
N GLU A 153 -3.55 10.54 8.59
CA GLU A 153 -4.01 10.35 9.98
C GLU A 153 -3.20 9.30 10.74
N LYS A 154 -2.63 8.33 10.02
CA LYS A 154 -2.07 7.12 10.62
C LYS A 154 -0.95 6.57 9.75
N ILE A 155 0.08 6.04 10.40
CA ILE A 155 1.16 5.29 9.79
C ILE A 155 1.28 3.94 10.51
N GLU A 156 1.31 2.85 9.76
CA GLU A 156 1.51 1.50 10.30
C GLU A 156 2.80 0.88 9.79
N PHE A 157 3.56 0.30 10.72
CA PHE A 157 4.63 -0.62 10.37
C PHE A 157 4.08 -2.03 10.37
N LEU A 158 4.33 -2.75 9.29
CA LEU A 158 3.86 -4.12 9.10
C LEU A 158 5.06 -5.05 8.98
N ASN A 159 5.01 -6.20 9.65
CA ASN A 159 5.96 -7.27 9.36
C ASN A 159 5.69 -7.88 7.97
N LEU A 160 6.56 -8.80 7.53
CA LEU A 160 6.38 -9.50 6.25
C LEU A 160 5.09 -10.32 6.14
N LYS A 161 4.42 -10.64 7.25
CA LYS A 161 3.13 -11.35 7.27
C LYS A 161 1.93 -10.38 7.18
N GLY A 162 2.18 -9.08 7.05
CA GLY A 162 1.17 -8.01 7.03
C GLY A 162 0.54 -7.75 8.40
N THR A 163 1.16 -8.19 9.50
CA THR A 163 0.69 -7.89 10.84
C THR A 163 1.25 -6.54 11.29
N PRO A 164 0.41 -5.62 11.82
CA PRO A 164 0.89 -4.39 12.44
C PRO A 164 1.83 -4.69 13.61
N ILE A 165 2.99 -4.05 13.59
CA ILE A 165 4.04 -4.11 14.61
C ILE A 165 4.41 -2.72 15.14
N GLY A 166 3.80 -1.66 14.60
CA GLY A 166 3.93 -0.29 15.05
C GLY A 166 2.82 0.57 14.46
N ASN A 167 2.37 1.57 15.20
CA ASN A 167 1.27 2.45 14.79
C ASN A 167 1.52 3.84 15.36
N TYR A 168 1.51 4.84 14.48
CA TYR A 168 1.87 6.20 14.82
C TYR A 168 0.86 7.18 14.22
N ALA A 169 0.47 8.17 15.03
CA ALA A 169 -0.28 9.33 14.57
C ALA A 169 0.72 10.43 14.19
N PRO A 170 0.91 10.74 12.90
CA PRO A 170 1.82 11.79 12.51
C PRO A 170 1.19 13.17 12.69
N TYR A 171 2.05 14.17 12.77
CA TYR A 171 1.63 15.57 12.69
C TYR A 171 2.25 16.24 11.47
N GLN A 172 1.51 17.17 10.87
CA GLN A 172 1.97 17.89 9.69
C GLN A 172 3.08 18.86 10.08
N ASN A 173 4.19 18.85 9.32
CA ASN A 173 5.31 19.75 9.55
C ASN A 173 4.86 21.21 9.37
N SER A 174 5.34 22.08 10.25
CA SER A 174 4.92 23.49 10.30
C SER A 174 5.44 24.29 9.11
N THR A 175 6.66 23.98 8.64
CA THR A 175 7.34 24.66 7.53
C THR A 175 7.05 24.06 6.16
N ASN A 176 6.84 22.75 6.09
CA ASN A 176 6.55 22.04 4.85
C ASN A 176 5.27 21.22 4.98
N LYS A 177 4.17 21.75 4.43
CA LYS A 177 2.83 21.13 4.53
C LYS A 177 2.70 19.79 3.80
N ASP A 178 3.63 19.46 2.91
CA ASP A 178 3.65 18.17 2.21
C ASP A 178 4.35 17.08 3.03
N VAL A 179 4.93 17.43 4.19
CA VAL A 179 5.66 16.48 5.05
C VAL A 179 4.91 16.29 6.36
N TYR A 180 4.74 15.04 6.73
CA TYR A 180 4.23 14.60 8.01
C TYR A 180 5.34 13.92 8.80
N GLN A 181 5.36 14.05 10.12
CA GLN A 181 6.44 13.50 10.92
C GLN A 181 5.97 12.85 12.22
N VAL A 182 6.79 11.92 12.71
CA VAL A 182 6.67 11.26 14.01
C VAL A 182 8.06 11.26 14.63
N ASP A 183 8.19 11.78 15.84
CA ASP A 183 9.48 11.86 16.51
C ASP A 183 9.77 10.61 17.33
N ASN A 184 11.05 10.29 17.44
CA ASN A 184 11.57 9.29 18.39
C ASN A 184 10.86 7.92 18.30
N ILE A 185 10.59 7.47 17.08
CA ILE A 185 10.07 6.12 16.85
C ILE A 185 11.15 5.07 17.09
N GLU A 186 10.75 3.90 17.58
CA GLU A 186 11.62 2.73 17.63
C GLU A 186 11.48 1.95 16.32
N PRO A 187 12.55 1.85 15.50
CA PRO A 187 12.51 1.08 14.27
C PRO A 187 12.23 -0.40 14.52
N PRO A 188 11.36 -1.05 13.70
CA PRO A 188 11.20 -2.49 13.76
C PRO A 188 12.50 -3.23 13.49
N THR A 189 12.65 -4.39 14.13
CA THR A 189 13.73 -5.33 13.83
C THR A 189 13.49 -6.04 12.50
N GLY A 190 14.55 -6.22 11.71
CA GLY A 190 14.48 -6.89 10.40
C GLY A 190 13.66 -6.14 9.34
N TYR A 191 13.05 -6.90 8.42
CA TYR A 191 12.31 -6.33 7.29
C TYR A 191 10.86 -5.97 7.65
N PHE A 192 10.44 -4.77 7.23
CA PHE A 192 9.10 -4.27 7.44
C PHE A 192 8.59 -3.45 6.23
N TYR A 193 7.28 -3.26 6.19
CA TYR A 193 6.59 -2.33 5.30
C TYR A 193 6.00 -1.16 6.08
N ILE A 194 5.80 -0.05 5.37
CA ILE A 194 5.11 1.14 5.89
C ILE A 194 3.83 1.29 5.07
N GLN A 195 2.71 1.48 5.76
CA GLN A 195 1.39 1.71 5.17
C GLN A 195 0.76 2.96 5.78
#